data_AF-G8B1P3-F1
#
_entry.id   AF-G8B1P3-F1
#
_cell.length_a   1.000
_cell.length_b   1.000
_cell.length_c   1.000
_cell.angle_alpha   90.00
_cell.angle_beta   90.00
_cell.angle_gamma   90.00
#
_symmetry.space_group_name_H-M   'P 1'
#
loop_
_entity.id
_entity.type
_entity.pdbx_description
1 polymer ?
#
loop_
_entity_poly.entity_id
_entity_poly.type
_entity_poly.pdbx_seq_one_letter_code
_entity_poly.pdbx_strand_id
1 'polypeptide(L)'
;MKIFVTFFILCFVCKPSNGTSLVKACLVENGFGASGKDLEIVKAVANPEYVGILRQVPKDKLSGVFACIFQDRNPTTNLYASLKRLIEMDDKVSKAEAQKMQDSLTDCHKEAGDDAKLLNCVNAFDSPFDEIMATIRDVPDSLGFCYEKCKLTISEMYKIEQNRLNLKEIMTFVPEEKMACTTGCKVDKSGRSLTSRLTDLIHKSKKHDEKKKKEMIETLNRCSAQVSGVKVETYNLIKCLNLYKPPFIDLY
;
A
#
# COMPACT_ATOMS: atom_id res chain seq x y z
N MET A 1 13.58 -5.66 24.06
CA MET A 1 13.77 -5.53 22.60
C MET A 1 12.41 -5.28 21.93
N LYS A 2 11.83 -4.07 22.06
CA LYS A 2 10.43 -3.79 21.61
C LYS A 2 10.16 -2.34 21.11
N ILE A 3 11.19 -1.55 20.79
CA ILE A 3 11.01 -0.11 20.42
C ILE A 3 11.58 0.25 19.03
N PHE A 4 12.36 -0.63 18.39
CA PHE A 4 13.14 -0.26 17.19
C PHE A 4 12.38 -0.35 15.85
N VAL A 5 11.17 -0.91 15.84
CA VAL A 5 10.40 -1.16 14.62
C VAL A 5 9.35 -0.07 14.35
N THR A 6 9.30 0.98 15.18
CA THR A 6 8.19 1.93 15.14
C THR A 6 8.26 2.90 13.95
N PHE A 7 9.39 3.00 13.23
CA PHE A 7 9.58 4.09 12.26
C PHE A 7 9.10 3.79 10.83
N PHE A 8 9.27 2.56 10.34
CA PHE A 8 8.56 2.11 9.14
C PHE A 8 7.06 1.97 9.45
N ILE A 9 6.75 1.48 10.66
CA ILE A 9 5.39 1.39 11.18
C ILE A 9 4.71 2.78 11.24
N LEU A 10 5.38 3.88 11.62
CA LEU A 10 4.75 5.22 11.71
C LEU A 10 4.32 5.83 10.37
N CYS A 11 4.84 5.34 9.23
CA CYS A 11 4.35 5.72 7.90
C CYS A 11 3.31 4.73 7.32
N PHE A 12 2.99 3.68 8.09
CA PHE A 12 2.16 2.54 7.68
C PHE A 12 1.13 2.12 8.75
N VAL A 13 1.02 2.82 9.90
CA VAL A 13 -0.07 2.60 10.86
C VAL A 13 -1.32 3.25 10.31
N CYS A 14 -1.97 2.55 9.37
CA CYS A 14 -3.42 2.56 9.39
C CYS A 14 -3.85 2.09 10.79
N LYS A 15 -4.75 2.86 11.41
CA LYS A 15 -5.34 2.60 12.73
C LYS A 15 -5.65 1.09 12.88
N PRO A 16 -5.49 0.50 14.07
CA PRO A 16 -6.09 -0.80 14.34
C PRO A 16 -7.59 -0.63 14.21
N SER A 17 -8.17 -1.01 13.07
CA SER A 17 -9.62 -1.06 12.93
C SER A 17 -10.11 -2.39 13.49
N ASN A 18 -11.33 -2.41 14.00
CA ASN A 18 -12.09 -3.61 14.32
C ASN A 18 -12.44 -4.40 13.02
N GLY A 19 -11.49 -4.60 12.12
CA GLY A 19 -11.70 -5.05 10.73
C GLY A 19 -12.46 -6.37 10.63
N THR A 20 -12.31 -7.28 11.60
CA THR A 20 -13.07 -8.53 11.66
C THR A 20 -14.55 -8.30 11.96
N SER A 21 -14.89 -7.32 12.80
CA SER A 21 -16.30 -6.97 13.07
C SER A 21 -16.95 -6.34 11.84
N LEU A 22 -16.17 -5.58 11.07
CA LEU A 22 -16.62 -4.91 9.87
C LEU A 22 -16.93 -5.87 8.73
N VAL A 23 -15.98 -6.74 8.41
CA VAL A 23 -16.14 -7.73 7.34
C VAL A 23 -17.34 -8.63 7.64
N LYS A 24 -17.58 -8.97 8.91
CA LYS A 24 -18.79 -9.68 9.33
C LYS A 24 -20.07 -8.90 9.04
N ALA A 25 -20.13 -7.60 9.33
CA ALA A 25 -21.30 -6.77 9.03
C ALA A 25 -21.60 -6.76 7.52
N CYS A 26 -20.59 -6.48 6.68
CA CYS A 26 -20.73 -6.51 5.23
C CYS A 26 -21.17 -7.88 4.70
N LEU A 27 -20.69 -8.98 5.29
CA LEU A 27 -21.14 -10.33 4.96
C LEU A 27 -22.63 -10.52 5.28
N VAL A 28 -23.09 -10.12 6.48
CA VAL A 28 -24.51 -10.23 6.86
C VAL A 28 -25.41 -9.38 5.97
N GLU A 29 -25.02 -8.13 5.71
CA GLU A 29 -25.78 -7.20 4.85
C GLU A 29 -25.98 -7.75 3.43
N ASN A 30 -25.05 -8.59 2.96
CA ASN A 30 -25.12 -9.22 1.64
C ASN A 30 -25.57 -10.70 1.70
N GLY A 31 -26.19 -11.11 2.81
CA GLY A 31 -26.90 -12.39 2.94
C GLY A 31 -26.01 -13.60 3.24
N PHE A 32 -24.85 -13.40 3.86
CA PHE A 32 -24.00 -14.46 4.43
C PHE A 32 -24.18 -14.57 5.95
N GLY A 33 -23.78 -15.69 6.56
CA GLY A 33 -24.02 -15.99 7.98
C GLY A 33 -23.01 -15.38 8.97
N ALA A 34 -22.01 -14.62 8.50
CA ALA A 34 -20.86 -14.11 9.28
C ALA A 34 -20.11 -15.18 10.11
N SER A 35 -20.24 -16.44 9.70
CA SER A 35 -19.55 -17.56 10.32
C SER A 35 -18.05 -17.52 10.00
N GLY A 36 -17.25 -18.32 10.70
CA GLY A 36 -15.83 -18.49 10.36
C GLY A 36 -15.63 -18.92 8.90
N LYS A 37 -16.55 -19.74 8.36
CA LYS A 37 -16.54 -20.19 6.95
C LYS A 37 -16.83 -19.05 5.96
N ASP A 38 -17.78 -18.17 6.28
CA ASP A 38 -18.09 -17.02 5.42
C ASP A 38 -16.93 -16.00 5.37
N LEU A 39 -16.16 -15.89 6.46
CA LEU A 39 -14.94 -15.08 6.48
C LEU A 39 -13.83 -15.64 5.59
N GLU A 40 -13.80 -16.95 5.35
CA GLU A 40 -12.84 -17.58 4.44
C GLU A 40 -13.12 -17.23 2.97
N ILE A 41 -14.37 -16.94 2.61
CA ILE A 41 -14.75 -16.49 1.25
C ILE A 41 -13.96 -15.23 0.85
N VAL A 42 -13.87 -14.25 1.76
CA VAL A 42 -13.14 -12.98 1.51
C VAL A 42 -11.64 -13.24 1.37
N LYS A 43 -11.09 -14.19 2.12
CA LYS A 43 -9.68 -14.61 2.03
C LYS A 43 -9.38 -15.44 0.79
N ALA A 44 -10.39 -16.09 0.22
CA ALA A 44 -10.23 -16.98 -0.92
C ALA A 44 -10.03 -16.24 -2.25
N VAL A 45 -10.47 -14.98 -2.37
CA VAL A 45 -10.31 -14.16 -3.60
C VAL A 45 -8.86 -14.15 -4.07
N ALA A 46 -8.64 -14.55 -5.33
CA ALA A 46 -7.33 -14.71 -5.98
C ALA A 46 -6.32 -15.57 -5.20
N ASN A 47 -6.79 -16.42 -4.28
CA ASN A 47 -5.96 -17.40 -3.62
C ASN A 47 -6.16 -18.78 -4.28
N PRO A 48 -5.13 -19.32 -4.97
CA PRO A 48 -5.24 -20.59 -5.68
C PRO A 48 -5.58 -21.78 -4.75
N GLU A 49 -5.22 -21.71 -3.47
CA GLU A 49 -5.50 -22.76 -2.49
C GLU A 49 -6.98 -22.86 -2.12
N TYR A 50 -7.77 -21.82 -2.39
CA TYR A 50 -9.17 -21.71 -1.99
C TYR A 50 -10.14 -21.56 -3.16
N VAL A 51 -9.71 -21.84 -4.40
CA VAL A 51 -10.54 -21.74 -5.62
C VAL A 51 -11.85 -22.54 -5.49
N GLY A 52 -11.82 -23.68 -4.80
CA GLY A 52 -13.01 -24.50 -4.54
C GLY A 52 -14.10 -23.78 -3.74
N ILE A 53 -13.72 -22.87 -2.84
CA ILE A 53 -14.66 -22.08 -2.02
C ILE A 53 -15.41 -21.09 -2.91
N LEU A 54 -14.70 -20.36 -3.79
CA LEU A 54 -15.29 -19.29 -4.60
C LEU A 54 -16.26 -19.79 -5.68
N ARG A 55 -16.10 -21.02 -6.17
CA ARG A 55 -16.98 -21.60 -7.21
C ARG A 55 -18.45 -21.66 -6.79
N GLN A 56 -18.71 -21.79 -5.50
CA GLN A 56 -20.07 -21.94 -4.97
C GLN A 56 -20.65 -20.62 -4.44
N VAL A 57 -19.87 -19.53 -4.50
CA VAL A 57 -20.26 -18.24 -3.94
C VAL A 57 -20.96 -17.40 -5.02
N PRO A 58 -22.18 -16.89 -4.76
CA PRO A 58 -22.83 -15.95 -5.66
C PRO A 58 -21.98 -14.67 -5.83
N LYS A 59 -21.54 -14.41 -7.06
CA LYS A 59 -20.60 -13.33 -7.40
C LYS A 59 -21.21 -11.94 -7.20
N ASP A 60 -22.51 -11.81 -7.41
CA ASP A 60 -23.30 -10.60 -7.13
C ASP A 60 -23.27 -10.24 -5.63
N LYS A 61 -23.49 -11.23 -4.75
CA LYS A 61 -23.39 -11.03 -3.30
C LYS A 61 -21.96 -10.72 -2.87
N LEU A 62 -20.97 -11.42 -3.44
CA LEU A 62 -19.57 -11.16 -3.16
C LEU A 62 -19.15 -9.73 -3.59
N SER A 63 -19.69 -9.24 -4.70
CA SER A 63 -19.50 -7.87 -5.17
C SER A 63 -20.03 -6.86 -4.16
N GLY A 64 -21.22 -7.09 -3.61
CA GLY A 64 -21.78 -6.28 -2.54
C GLY A 64 -20.93 -6.27 -1.26
N VAL A 65 -20.38 -7.43 -0.87
CA VAL A 65 -19.46 -7.52 0.28
C VAL A 65 -18.21 -6.66 0.09
N PHE A 66 -17.55 -6.76 -1.06
CA PHE A 66 -16.32 -5.99 -1.32
C PHE A 66 -16.59 -4.50 -1.52
N ALA A 67 -17.72 -4.13 -2.14
CA ALA A 67 -18.15 -2.73 -2.21
C ALA A 67 -18.35 -2.14 -0.80
N CYS A 68 -19.05 -2.87 0.09
CA CYS A 68 -19.22 -2.47 1.49
C CYS A 68 -17.88 -2.33 2.23
N ILE A 69 -16.99 -3.32 2.13
CA ILE A 69 -15.67 -3.29 2.76
C ILE A 69 -14.84 -2.10 2.24
N PHE A 70 -14.89 -1.84 0.94
CA PHE A 70 -14.18 -0.72 0.33
C PHE A 70 -14.70 0.62 0.85
N GLN A 71 -16.02 0.83 0.79
CA GLN A 71 -16.66 2.09 1.18
C GLN A 71 -16.42 2.41 2.65
N ASP A 72 -16.50 1.42 3.54
CA ASP A 72 -16.22 1.66 4.96
C ASP A 72 -14.75 1.99 5.22
N ARG A 73 -13.82 1.26 4.59
CA ARG A 73 -12.38 1.49 4.78
C ARG A 73 -11.91 2.80 4.14
N ASN A 74 -12.59 3.24 3.08
CA ASN A 74 -12.18 4.36 2.24
C ASN A 74 -13.36 5.29 1.92
N PRO A 75 -14.04 5.88 2.93
CA PRO A 75 -15.34 6.54 2.75
C PRO A 75 -15.30 7.78 1.85
N THR A 76 -14.11 8.33 1.62
CA THR A 76 -13.89 9.52 0.77
C THR A 76 -13.24 9.17 -0.57
N THR A 77 -13.07 7.89 -0.88
CA THR A 77 -12.38 7.43 -2.10
C THR A 77 -13.38 6.80 -3.05
N ASN A 78 -13.26 7.10 -4.34
CA ASN A 78 -14.09 6.50 -5.38
C ASN A 78 -13.51 5.15 -5.84
N LEU A 79 -14.33 4.09 -5.85
CA LEU A 79 -13.88 2.75 -6.24
C LEU A 79 -13.44 2.68 -7.69
N TYR A 80 -14.22 3.23 -8.63
CA TYR A 80 -13.86 3.27 -10.05
C TYR A 80 -12.48 3.91 -10.30
N ALA A 81 -12.24 5.09 -9.74
CA ALA A 81 -10.94 5.77 -9.84
C ALA A 81 -9.81 4.97 -9.17
N SER A 82 -10.12 4.18 -8.15
CA SER A 82 -9.13 3.32 -7.47
C SER A 82 -8.77 2.09 -8.30
N LEU A 83 -9.76 1.40 -8.86
CA LEU A 83 -9.55 0.28 -9.78
C LEU A 83 -8.75 0.72 -11.01
N LYS A 84 -9.11 1.87 -11.60
CA LYS A 84 -8.37 2.45 -12.73
C LYS A 84 -6.88 2.62 -12.41
N ARG A 85 -6.56 3.19 -11.25
CA ARG A 85 -5.17 3.39 -10.83
C ARG A 85 -4.44 2.07 -10.61
N LEU A 86 -5.08 1.11 -9.94
CA LEU A 86 -4.46 -0.19 -9.68
C LEU A 86 -4.19 -0.97 -10.97
N ILE A 87 -5.08 -0.91 -11.97
CA ILE A 87 -4.85 -1.51 -13.29
C ILE A 87 -3.63 -0.87 -13.99
N GLU A 88 -3.43 0.45 -13.87
CA GLU A 88 -2.24 1.12 -14.42
C GLU A 88 -0.93 0.70 -13.72
N MET A 89 -1.04 0.26 -12.47
CA MET A 89 0.08 -0.18 -11.63
C MET A 89 0.31 -1.69 -11.70
N ASP A 90 -0.57 -2.43 -12.38
CA ASP A 90 -0.47 -3.87 -12.51
C ASP A 90 0.63 -4.24 -13.53
N ASP A 91 1.72 -4.79 -13.00
CA ASP A 91 2.88 -5.23 -13.77
C ASP A 91 2.81 -6.72 -14.16
N LYS A 92 1.73 -7.43 -13.77
CA LYS A 92 1.54 -8.86 -14.07
C LYS A 92 0.81 -9.09 -15.39
N VAL A 93 0.02 -8.12 -15.84
CA VAL A 93 -0.72 -8.19 -17.11
C VAL A 93 -0.01 -7.43 -18.23
N SER A 94 -0.28 -7.80 -19.48
CA SER A 94 0.26 -7.07 -20.63
C SER A 94 -0.37 -5.68 -20.78
N LYS A 95 0.31 -4.73 -21.44
CA LYS A 95 -0.29 -3.40 -21.74
C LYS A 95 -1.62 -3.49 -22.48
N ALA A 96 -1.76 -4.46 -23.39
CA ALA A 96 -2.99 -4.67 -24.14
C ALA A 96 -4.12 -5.21 -23.25
N GLU A 97 -3.78 -6.06 -22.29
CA GLU A 97 -4.73 -6.59 -21.30
C GLU A 97 -5.13 -5.53 -20.27
N ALA A 98 -4.18 -4.74 -19.77
CA ALA A 98 -4.48 -3.58 -18.93
C ALA A 98 -5.42 -2.60 -19.64
N GLN A 99 -5.21 -2.33 -20.94
CA GLN A 99 -6.12 -1.48 -21.71
C GLN A 99 -7.53 -2.09 -21.80
N LYS A 100 -7.65 -3.40 -22.06
CA LYS A 100 -8.95 -4.08 -22.06
C LYS A 100 -9.66 -4.00 -20.70
N MET A 101 -8.91 -4.13 -19.60
CA MET A 101 -9.44 -3.94 -18.25
C MET A 101 -9.94 -2.51 -18.04
N GLN A 102 -9.18 -1.50 -18.48
CA GLN A 102 -9.59 -0.09 -18.42
C GLN A 102 -10.87 0.20 -19.21
N ASP A 103 -10.96 -0.34 -20.43
CA ASP A 103 -12.12 -0.15 -21.30
C ASP A 103 -13.36 -0.81 -20.70
N SER A 104 -13.25 -2.08 -20.26
CA SER A 104 -14.31 -2.81 -19.57
C SER A 104 -14.78 -2.08 -18.31
N LEU A 105 -13.83 -1.60 -17.48
CA LEU A 105 -14.14 -0.83 -16.28
C LEU A 105 -14.87 0.48 -16.61
N THR A 106 -14.46 1.17 -17.67
CA THR A 106 -15.08 2.42 -18.11
C THR A 106 -16.49 2.20 -18.62
N ASP A 107 -16.73 1.15 -19.40
CA ASP A 107 -18.05 0.83 -19.93
C ASP A 107 -19.01 0.37 -18.82
N CYS A 108 -18.55 -0.52 -17.94
CA CYS A 108 -19.31 -0.92 -16.76
C CYS A 108 -19.64 0.26 -15.85
N HIS A 109 -18.73 1.23 -15.68
CA HIS A 109 -18.99 2.40 -14.84
C HIS A 109 -20.10 3.32 -15.40
N LYS A 110 -20.25 3.42 -16.72
CA LYS A 110 -21.33 4.21 -17.34
C LYS A 110 -22.71 3.65 -17.03
N GLU A 111 -22.81 2.32 -16.90
CA GLU A 111 -24.06 1.61 -16.69
C GLU A 111 -24.34 1.30 -15.20
N ALA A 112 -23.27 1.17 -14.41
CA ALA A 112 -23.38 0.85 -12.99
C ALA A 112 -23.92 2.03 -12.17
N GLY A 113 -25.04 1.79 -11.48
CA GLY A 113 -25.59 2.77 -10.53
C GLY A 113 -24.94 2.77 -9.15
N ASP A 114 -24.13 1.75 -8.82
CA ASP A 114 -23.45 1.59 -7.54
C ASP A 114 -22.20 0.69 -7.68
N ASP A 115 -21.34 0.70 -6.65
CA ASP A 115 -20.07 -0.02 -6.62
C ASP A 115 -20.23 -1.55 -6.67
N ALA A 116 -21.32 -2.10 -6.13
CA ALA A 116 -21.58 -3.55 -6.18
C ALA A 116 -21.90 -3.99 -7.62
N LYS A 117 -22.73 -3.23 -8.33
CA LYS A 117 -23.01 -3.46 -9.76
C LYS A 117 -21.78 -3.26 -10.62
N LEU A 118 -20.94 -2.28 -10.30
CA LEU A 118 -19.66 -2.07 -11.00
C LEU A 118 -18.76 -3.30 -10.89
N LEU A 119 -18.52 -3.79 -9.66
CA LEU A 119 -17.69 -4.97 -9.41
C LEU A 119 -18.26 -6.24 -10.07
N ASN A 120 -19.57 -6.40 -10.06
CA ASN A 120 -20.21 -7.54 -10.73
C ASN A 120 -20.08 -7.45 -12.26
N CYS A 121 -20.28 -6.26 -12.84
CA CYS A 121 -20.19 -6.05 -14.29
C CYS A 121 -18.79 -6.37 -14.84
N VAL A 122 -17.73 -5.95 -14.15
CA VAL A 122 -16.35 -6.22 -14.58
C VAL A 122 -15.88 -7.64 -14.27
N ASN A 123 -16.73 -8.49 -13.67
CA ASN A 123 -16.37 -9.80 -13.12
C ASN A 123 -15.15 -9.72 -12.18
N ALA A 124 -15.22 -8.85 -11.17
CA ALA A 124 -14.07 -8.47 -10.35
C ALA A 124 -13.37 -9.63 -9.61
N PHE A 125 -13.98 -10.80 -9.51
CA PHE A 125 -13.45 -11.96 -8.81
C PHE A 125 -13.01 -13.09 -9.74
N ASP A 126 -12.86 -12.78 -11.02
CA ASP A 126 -12.27 -13.65 -12.03
C ASP A 126 -11.07 -12.92 -12.66
N SER A 127 -10.15 -13.70 -13.24
CA SER A 127 -8.98 -13.15 -13.91
C SER A 127 -9.38 -12.25 -15.08
N PRO A 128 -8.73 -11.08 -15.28
CA PRO A 128 -7.56 -10.57 -14.54
C PRO A 128 -7.88 -9.64 -13.34
N PHE A 129 -9.16 -9.36 -13.03
CA PHE A 129 -9.51 -8.39 -11.98
C PHE A 129 -9.33 -8.93 -10.55
N ASP A 130 -9.35 -10.25 -10.38
CA ASP A 130 -9.21 -10.90 -9.08
C ASP A 130 -7.92 -10.50 -8.34
N GLU A 131 -6.81 -10.33 -9.04
CA GLU A 131 -5.53 -9.83 -8.51
C GLU A 131 -5.63 -8.37 -7.99
N ILE A 132 -6.43 -7.52 -8.65
CA ILE A 132 -6.70 -6.16 -8.18
C ILE A 132 -7.48 -6.20 -6.86
N MET A 133 -8.49 -7.08 -6.77
CA MET A 133 -9.28 -7.26 -5.55
C MET A 133 -8.44 -7.84 -4.41
N ALA A 134 -7.51 -8.75 -4.72
CA ALA A 134 -6.52 -9.26 -3.76
C ALA A 134 -5.64 -8.12 -3.23
N THR A 135 -5.17 -7.25 -4.12
CA THR A 135 -4.28 -6.13 -3.77
C THR A 135 -4.96 -5.16 -2.81
N ILE A 136 -6.23 -4.81 -3.05
CA ILE A 136 -7.03 -3.97 -2.14
C ILE A 136 -7.18 -4.61 -0.76
N ARG A 137 -7.32 -5.95 -0.70
CA ARG A 137 -7.47 -6.71 0.55
C ARG A 137 -6.16 -6.80 1.32
N ASP A 138 -5.07 -7.17 0.64
CA ASP A 138 -3.82 -7.64 1.24
C ASP A 138 -2.82 -6.51 1.48
N VAL A 139 -2.90 -5.43 0.71
CA VAL A 139 -1.99 -4.29 0.79
C VAL A 139 -2.77 -3.06 1.25
N PRO A 140 -2.76 -2.72 2.56
CA PRO A 140 -3.55 -1.61 3.10
C PRO A 140 -3.31 -0.26 2.43
N ASP A 141 -2.08 -0.02 1.96
CA ASP A 141 -1.66 1.22 1.32
C ASP A 141 -1.77 1.20 -0.21
N SER A 142 -2.32 0.13 -0.81
CA SER A 142 -2.45 0.00 -2.28
C SER A 142 -3.21 1.15 -2.92
N LEU A 143 -4.18 1.72 -2.20
CA LEU A 143 -4.97 2.88 -2.62
C LEU A 143 -4.32 4.23 -2.28
N GLY A 144 -3.13 4.19 -1.67
CA GLY A 144 -2.39 5.36 -1.22
C GLY A 144 -1.79 6.13 -2.40
N PHE A 145 -2.10 7.43 -2.47
CA PHE A 145 -1.57 8.37 -3.47
C PHE A 145 -0.04 8.31 -3.66
N CYS A 146 0.72 7.99 -2.62
CA CYS A 146 2.18 7.94 -2.72
C CYS A 146 2.69 6.79 -3.59
N TYR A 147 2.03 5.64 -3.61
CA TYR A 147 2.44 4.52 -4.46
C TYR A 147 2.21 4.84 -5.93
N GLU A 148 1.03 5.37 -6.25
CA GLU A 148 0.68 5.87 -7.59
C GLU A 148 1.67 6.95 -8.05
N LYS A 149 1.83 8.02 -7.25
CA LYS A 149 2.75 9.14 -7.56
C LYS A 149 4.19 8.67 -7.83
N CYS A 150 4.63 7.65 -7.10
CA CYS A 150 5.98 7.12 -7.18
C CYS A 150 6.11 5.91 -8.10
N LYS A 151 5.05 5.59 -8.86
CA LYS A 151 5.03 4.52 -9.87
C LYS A 151 5.47 3.16 -9.33
N LEU A 152 5.04 2.84 -8.11
CA LEU A 152 5.17 1.46 -7.63
C LEU A 152 4.26 0.56 -8.45
N THR A 153 4.75 -0.64 -8.71
CA THR A 153 3.99 -1.73 -9.29
C THR A 153 3.31 -2.55 -8.20
N ILE A 154 2.27 -3.31 -8.54
CA ILE A 154 1.59 -4.20 -7.59
C ILE A 154 2.60 -5.20 -6.98
N SER A 155 3.48 -5.79 -7.79
CA SER A 155 4.50 -6.72 -7.30
C SER A 155 5.43 -6.06 -6.27
N GLU A 156 5.90 -4.84 -6.53
CA GLU A 156 6.73 -4.09 -5.57
C GLU A 156 5.99 -3.79 -4.27
N MET A 157 4.69 -3.45 -4.32
CA MET A 157 3.88 -3.23 -3.13
C MET A 157 3.77 -4.48 -2.26
N TYR A 158 3.54 -5.65 -2.87
CA TYR A 158 3.52 -6.92 -2.14
C TYR A 158 4.87 -7.21 -1.48
N LYS A 159 5.99 -6.93 -2.15
CA LYS A 159 7.33 -7.08 -1.55
C LYS A 159 7.55 -6.15 -0.37
N ILE A 160 7.03 -4.91 -0.42
CA ILE A 160 7.05 -3.98 0.71
C ILE A 160 6.25 -4.53 1.88
N GLU A 161 5.02 -5.00 1.66
CA GLU A 161 4.17 -5.49 2.75
C GLU A 161 4.75 -6.78 3.39
N GLN A 162 5.19 -7.73 2.57
CA GLN A 162 5.80 -8.99 3.03
C GLN A 162 7.07 -8.74 3.86
N ASN A 163 7.84 -7.71 3.51
CA ASN A 163 9.13 -7.41 4.13
C ASN A 163 9.11 -6.11 4.93
N ARG A 164 7.93 -5.65 5.40
CA ARG A 164 7.73 -4.35 6.05
C ARG A 164 8.64 -4.06 7.25
N LEU A 165 9.28 -5.08 7.81
CA LEU A 165 10.23 -4.99 8.94
C LEU A 165 11.69 -5.12 8.54
N ASN A 166 11.98 -5.39 7.27
CA ASN A 166 13.31 -5.63 6.74
C ASN A 166 13.54 -4.74 5.51
N LEU A 167 13.94 -3.49 5.76
CA LEU A 167 14.20 -2.51 4.70
C LEU A 167 15.28 -3.00 3.73
N LYS A 168 16.33 -3.67 4.22
CA LYS A 168 17.40 -4.20 3.36
C LYS A 168 16.86 -5.19 2.32
N GLU A 169 15.92 -6.04 2.73
CA GLU A 169 15.25 -6.98 1.83
C GLU A 169 14.34 -6.26 0.84
N ILE A 170 13.59 -5.22 1.27
CA ILE A 170 12.77 -4.42 0.33
C ILE A 170 13.65 -3.81 -0.78
N MET A 171 14.84 -3.32 -0.42
CA MET A 171 15.77 -2.68 -1.36
C MET A 171 16.36 -3.64 -2.41
N THR A 172 16.20 -4.96 -2.27
CA THR A 172 16.61 -5.92 -3.31
C THR A 172 15.59 -6.03 -4.44
N PHE A 173 14.33 -5.66 -4.19
CA PHE A 173 13.23 -5.75 -5.15
C PHE A 173 12.74 -4.38 -5.64
N VAL A 174 12.72 -3.38 -4.76
CA VAL A 174 12.17 -2.06 -5.08
C VAL A 174 13.31 -1.08 -5.37
N PRO A 175 13.32 -0.41 -6.53
CA PRO A 175 14.35 0.56 -6.85
C PRO A 175 14.45 1.68 -5.81
N GLU A 176 15.68 2.06 -5.47
CA GLU A 176 15.98 3.09 -4.46
C GLU A 176 15.27 4.41 -4.75
N GLU A 177 15.15 4.79 -6.02
CA GLU A 177 14.46 6.02 -6.42
C GLU A 177 12.97 6.00 -6.06
N LYS A 178 12.29 4.86 -6.30
CA LYS A 178 10.87 4.72 -5.99
C LYS A 178 10.65 4.66 -4.48
N MET A 179 11.54 4.00 -3.73
CA MET A 179 11.54 4.01 -2.27
C MET A 179 11.71 5.42 -1.73
N ALA A 180 12.71 6.16 -2.24
CA ALA A 180 12.95 7.55 -1.86
C ALA A 180 11.74 8.44 -2.12
N CYS A 181 11.13 8.32 -3.30
CA CYS A 181 9.91 9.06 -3.63
C CYS A 181 8.78 8.73 -2.66
N THR A 182 8.56 7.44 -2.39
CA THR A 182 7.46 6.95 -1.55
C THR A 182 7.64 7.43 -0.10
N THR A 183 8.83 7.28 0.46
CA THR A 183 9.16 7.77 1.80
C THR A 183 9.03 9.30 1.87
N GLY A 184 9.53 10.03 0.87
CA GLY A 184 9.39 11.48 0.79
C GLY A 184 7.93 11.93 0.80
N CYS A 185 7.12 11.33 -0.09
CA CYS A 185 5.69 11.61 -0.19
C CYS A 185 4.95 11.36 1.13
N LYS A 186 5.23 10.24 1.82
CA LYS A 186 4.60 9.92 3.10
C LYS A 186 5.03 10.86 4.22
N VAL A 187 6.30 11.25 4.27
CA VAL A 187 6.81 12.18 5.28
C VAL A 187 6.21 13.57 5.10
N ASP A 188 6.16 14.08 3.86
CA ASP A 188 5.55 15.38 3.55
C ASP A 188 4.08 15.44 4.01
N LYS A 189 3.33 14.35 3.80
CA LYS A 189 1.93 14.24 4.26
C LYS A 189 1.80 14.22 5.80
N SER A 190 2.82 13.73 6.51
CA SER A 190 2.79 13.61 7.97
C SER A 190 3.08 14.92 8.73
N GLY A 191 3.56 15.97 8.03
CA GLY A 191 3.83 17.28 8.59
C GLY A 191 5.03 17.38 9.55
N ARG A 192 5.72 16.26 9.87
CA ARG A 192 6.98 16.31 10.65
C ARG A 192 8.18 16.30 9.73
N SER A 193 9.14 17.19 10.02
CA SER A 193 10.44 17.25 9.34
C SER A 193 11.18 15.91 9.41
N LEU A 194 11.64 15.42 8.25
CA LEU A 194 12.52 14.25 8.15
C LEU A 194 13.82 14.47 8.94
N THR A 195 14.36 15.68 8.92
CA THR A 195 15.60 16.03 9.63
C THR A 195 15.47 15.78 11.13
N SER A 196 14.40 16.29 11.76
CA SER A 196 14.14 16.05 13.19
C SER A 196 14.02 14.56 13.52
N ARG A 197 13.32 13.81 12.66
CA ARG A 197 13.15 12.37 12.83
C ARG A 197 14.47 11.59 12.75
N LEU A 198 15.32 11.93 11.79
CA LEU A 198 16.62 11.29 11.63
C LEU A 198 17.57 11.64 12.76
N THR A 199 17.58 12.90 13.23
CA THR A 199 18.36 13.31 14.40
C THR A 199 18.02 12.45 15.63
N ASP A 200 16.73 12.25 15.91
CA ASP A 200 16.29 11.40 17.02
C ASP A 200 16.75 9.95 16.87
N LEU A 201 16.67 9.39 15.66
CA LEU A 201 17.10 8.01 15.37
C LEU A 201 18.61 7.84 15.52
N ILE A 202 19.39 8.82 15.04
CA ILE A 202 20.85 8.80 15.15
C ILE A 202 21.27 8.81 16.62
N HIS A 203 20.71 9.72 17.44
CA HIS A 203 21.02 9.78 18.87
C HIS A 203 20.67 8.46 19.59
N LYS A 204 19.54 7.85 19.25
CA LYS A 204 19.06 6.59 19.84
C LYS A 204 19.76 5.34 19.29
N SER A 205 20.55 5.47 18.22
CA SER A 205 21.18 4.32 17.57
C SER A 205 22.15 3.62 18.53
N LYS A 206 22.00 2.29 18.65
CA LYS A 206 22.92 1.42 19.39
C LYS A 206 23.94 0.73 18.49
N LYS A 207 23.78 0.84 17.17
CA LYS A 207 24.66 0.21 16.17
C LYS A 207 25.86 1.08 15.79
N HIS A 208 25.86 2.33 16.22
CA HIS A 208 26.87 3.33 15.88
C HIS A 208 27.45 3.93 17.15
N ASP A 209 28.77 4.13 17.18
CA ASP A 209 29.44 4.88 18.25
C ASP A 209 29.21 6.39 18.14
N GLU A 210 29.60 7.15 19.16
CA GLU A 210 29.39 8.60 19.21
C GLU A 210 30.10 9.36 18.09
N LYS A 211 31.26 8.87 17.64
CA LYS A 211 31.98 9.46 16.50
C LYS A 211 31.16 9.32 15.22
N LYS A 212 30.65 8.12 14.95
CA LYS A 212 29.83 7.85 13.76
C LYS A 212 28.50 8.60 13.81
N LYS A 213 27.85 8.70 14.99
CA LYS A 213 26.65 9.52 15.17
C LYS A 213 26.91 10.98 14.82
N LYS A 214 28.03 11.55 15.28
CA LYS A 214 28.42 12.93 14.96
C LYS A 214 28.60 13.13 13.45
N GLU A 215 29.31 12.24 12.76
CA GLU A 215 29.47 12.27 11.30
C GLU A 215 28.12 12.19 10.55
N MET A 216 27.18 11.38 11.05
CA MET A 216 25.83 11.27 10.49
C MET A 216 25.03 12.57 10.65
N ILE A 217 25.10 13.22 11.82
CA ILE A 217 24.45 14.51 12.07
C ILE A 217 25.06 15.62 11.19
N GLU A 218 26.38 15.67 11.05
CA GLU A 218 27.06 16.61 10.16
C GLU A 218 26.62 16.43 8.70
N THR A 219 26.53 15.18 8.25
CA THR A 219 26.02 14.83 6.91
C THR A 219 24.55 15.24 6.76
N LEU A 220 23.73 15.01 7.79
CA LEU A 220 22.32 15.40 7.80
C LEU A 220 22.15 16.91 7.66
N ASN A 221 22.89 17.69 8.45
CA ASN A 221 22.83 19.15 8.41
C ASN A 221 23.30 19.71 7.07
N ARG A 222 24.41 19.17 6.51
CA ARG A 222 24.90 19.56 5.19
C ARG A 222 23.86 19.31 4.10
N CYS A 223 23.28 18.11 4.07
CA CYS A 223 22.25 17.77 3.09
C CYS A 223 21.00 18.62 3.27
N SER A 224 20.54 18.83 4.50
CA SER A 224 19.37 19.67 4.79
C SER A 224 19.57 21.11 4.31
N ALA A 225 20.76 21.68 4.49
CA ALA A 225 21.08 23.02 3.99
C ALA A 225 21.09 23.08 2.46
N GLN A 226 21.64 22.05 1.80
CA GLN A 226 21.73 21.98 0.34
C GLN A 226 20.37 21.93 -0.35
N VAL A 227 19.36 21.30 0.29
CA VAL A 227 18.05 21.08 -0.34
C VAL A 227 16.97 22.08 0.10
N SER A 228 17.30 22.98 1.03
CA SER A 228 16.34 23.93 1.60
C SER A 228 15.73 24.83 0.52
N GLY A 229 14.39 24.92 0.52
CA GLY A 229 13.65 25.78 -0.43
C GLY A 229 13.54 25.22 -1.85
N VAL A 230 14.02 23.99 -2.09
CA VAL A 230 13.87 23.29 -3.37
C VAL A 230 12.53 22.56 -3.42
N LYS A 231 11.90 22.48 -4.61
CA LYS A 231 10.70 21.65 -4.82
C LYS A 231 11.00 20.19 -4.43
N VAL A 232 10.07 19.57 -3.69
CA VAL A 232 10.20 18.18 -3.19
C VAL A 232 11.41 17.99 -2.26
N GLU A 233 11.62 18.95 -1.35
CA GLU A 233 12.74 19.02 -0.40
C GLU A 233 13.06 17.68 0.27
N THR A 234 12.05 16.98 0.81
CA THR A 234 12.24 15.71 1.51
C THR A 234 12.81 14.61 0.62
N TYR A 235 12.38 14.52 -0.64
CA TYR A 235 12.92 13.56 -1.59
C TYR A 235 14.40 13.84 -1.89
N ASN A 236 14.74 15.12 -2.10
CA ASN A 236 16.11 15.53 -2.36
C ASN A 236 17.00 15.30 -1.12
N LEU A 237 16.45 15.49 0.09
CA LEU A 237 17.14 15.15 1.33
C LEU A 237 17.46 13.65 1.39
N ILE A 238 16.47 12.78 1.12
CA ILE A 238 16.67 11.32 1.10
C ILE A 238 17.77 10.93 0.11
N LYS A 239 17.76 11.51 -1.09
CA LYS A 239 18.79 11.28 -2.11
C LYS A 239 20.17 11.76 -1.66
N CYS A 240 20.28 12.98 -1.12
CA CYS A 240 21.54 13.53 -0.65
C CYS A 240 22.17 12.66 0.45
N LEU A 241 21.36 12.15 1.37
CA LEU A 241 21.82 11.29 2.47
C LEU A 241 22.25 9.91 2.01
N ASN A 242 21.83 9.46 0.82
CA ASN A 242 21.77 8.04 0.46
C ASN A 242 21.11 7.23 1.60
N LEU A 243 19.89 7.61 1.98
CA LEU A 243 19.23 7.10 3.20
C LEU A 243 19.16 5.57 3.26
N TYR A 244 19.07 4.90 2.11
CA TYR A 244 18.99 3.44 2.00
C TYR A 244 20.36 2.76 1.88
N LYS A 245 21.45 3.45 2.25
CA LYS A 245 22.80 2.89 2.34
C LYS A 245 23.39 3.12 3.73
N PRO A 246 24.40 2.33 4.14
CA PRO A 246 25.13 2.61 5.36
C PRO A 246 25.73 4.02 5.34
N PRO A 247 25.76 4.72 6.48
CA PRO A 247 25.34 4.27 7.80
C PRO A 247 23.82 4.43 8.08
N PHE A 248 23.07 5.12 7.22
CA PHE A 248 21.69 5.50 7.51
C PHE A 248 20.71 4.32 7.48
N ILE A 249 20.88 3.36 6.56
CA ILE A 249 20.01 2.18 6.52
C ILE A 249 20.11 1.32 7.79
N ASP A 250 21.22 1.43 8.52
CA ASP A 250 21.45 0.67 9.75
C ASP A 250 20.76 1.29 10.98
N LEU A 251 20.12 2.47 10.83
CA LEU A 251 19.24 3.04 11.85
C LEU A 251 17.97 2.21 12.08
N TYR A 252 17.61 1.36 11.12
CA TYR A 252 16.42 0.51 11.12
C TYR A 252 16.73 -0.93 11.53
#